data_AF-A0A7V8BKG2-F1
#
_entry.id   AF-A0A7V8BKG2-F1
#
_cell.length_a   1.000
_cell.length_b   1.000
_cell.length_c   1.000
_cell.angle_alpha   90.00
_cell.angle_beta   90.00
_cell.angle_gamma   90.00
#
_symmetry.space_group_name_H-M   'P 1'
#
loop_
_entity.id
_entity.type
_entity.pdbx_description
1 polymer ?
#
loop_
_entity_poly.entity_id
_entity_poly.type
_entity_poly.pdbx_seq_one_letter_code
_entity_poly.pdbx_strand_id
1 'polypeptide(L)'
;MKRWVTTHSSRMQTAEFIHRGTEDAESAQREYKDKLNGAVVKVLQMPEMKAKFELSGAAPAPTTPEQFAARIAQEDTSWSKVVREANIKGK
;
A
#
# COMPACT_ATOMS: atom_id res chain seq x y z
N MET A 1 48.40 -20.80 -11.93
CA MET A 1 47.15 -20.88 -11.12
C MET A 1 47.23 -19.93 -9.93
N LYS A 2 46.06 -19.53 -9.38
CA LYS A 2 45.81 -18.70 -8.17
C LYS A 2 45.57 -17.19 -8.41
N ARG A 3 44.39 -16.86 -8.95
CA ARG A 3 43.75 -15.53 -8.82
C ARG A 3 42.22 -15.66 -8.82
N TRP A 4 41.68 -16.43 -7.86
CA TRP A 4 40.23 -16.68 -7.79
C TRP A 4 39.65 -16.67 -6.36
N VAL A 5 40.37 -16.15 -5.35
CA VAL A 5 39.91 -16.20 -3.93
C VAL A 5 39.38 -14.86 -3.39
N THR A 6 39.59 -13.73 -4.08
CA THR A 6 39.12 -12.41 -3.60
C THR A 6 37.72 -11.99 -4.06
N THR A 7 37.11 -12.71 -5.02
CA THR A 7 35.83 -12.31 -5.63
C THR A 7 34.59 -12.72 -4.82
N HIS A 8 34.71 -13.62 -3.84
CA HIS A 8 33.56 -14.07 -3.03
C HIS A 8 33.13 -13.06 -1.96
N SER A 9 34.04 -12.21 -1.45
CA SER A 9 33.73 -11.27 -0.37
C SER A 9 33.05 -9.97 -0.86
N SER A 10 33.44 -9.47 -2.04
CA SER A 10 32.88 -8.22 -2.58
C SER A 10 31.45 -8.38 -3.12
N ARG A 11 31.13 -9.55 -3.70
CA ARG A 11 29.79 -9.82 -4.25
C ARG A 11 28.74 -10.08 -3.17
N MET A 12 29.16 -10.55 -1.98
CA MET A 12 28.30 -10.65 -0.80
C MET A 12 28.03 -9.27 -0.19
N GLN A 13 29.04 -8.39 -0.10
CA GLN A 13 28.85 -7.01 0.39
C GLN A 13 27.91 -6.18 -0.48
N THR A 14 27.96 -6.32 -1.81
CA THR A 14 27.01 -5.63 -2.70
C THR A 14 25.58 -6.14 -2.51
N ALA A 15 25.39 -7.45 -2.31
CA ALA A 15 24.06 -8.03 -2.07
C ALA A 15 23.47 -7.57 -0.73
N GLU A 16 24.30 -7.51 0.33
CA GLU A 16 23.90 -6.98 1.65
C GLU A 16 23.59 -5.48 1.58
N PHE A 17 24.37 -4.69 0.83
CA PHE A 17 24.11 -3.26 0.65
C PHE A 17 22.79 -2.98 -0.09
N ILE A 18 22.49 -3.77 -1.13
CA ILE A 18 21.21 -3.67 -1.85
C ILE A 18 20.05 -4.09 -0.95
N HIS A 19 20.17 -5.23 -0.25
CA HIS A 19 19.12 -5.71 0.66
C HIS A 19 18.81 -4.67 1.75
N ARG A 20 19.85 -4.19 2.44
CA ARG A 20 19.71 -3.16 3.48
C ARG A 20 19.14 -1.85 2.94
N GLY A 21 19.60 -1.39 1.78
CA GLY A 21 19.06 -0.19 1.13
C GLY A 21 17.57 -0.34 0.77
N THR A 22 17.13 -1.54 0.38
CA THR A 22 15.70 -1.80 0.15
C THR A 22 14.90 -1.89 1.44
N GLU A 23 15.46 -2.42 2.53
CA GLU A 23 14.82 -2.46 3.85
C GLU A 23 14.60 -1.04 4.43
N ASP A 24 15.60 -0.17 4.27
CA ASP A 24 15.54 1.24 4.70
C ASP A 24 14.47 2.01 3.93
N ALA A 25 14.39 1.82 2.60
CA ALA A 25 13.39 2.46 1.75
C ALA A 25 11.96 1.96 2.05
N GLU A 26 11.78 0.65 2.23
CA GLU A 26 10.50 0.05 2.60
C GLU A 26 10.03 0.55 3.98
N SER A 27 10.96 0.72 4.92
CA SER A 27 10.65 1.26 6.25
C SER A 27 10.20 2.73 6.18
N ALA A 28 10.90 3.56 5.41
CA ALA A 28 10.49 4.95 5.19
C ALA A 28 9.11 5.06 4.50
N GLN A 29 8.84 4.17 3.54
CA GLN A 29 7.53 4.11 2.88
C GLN A 29 6.42 3.74 3.87
N ARG A 30 6.66 2.75 4.75
CA ARG A 30 5.69 2.38 5.81
C ARG A 30 5.39 3.56 6.72
N GLU A 31 6.42 4.24 7.22
CA GLU A 31 6.25 5.39 8.11
C GLU A 31 5.44 6.52 7.44
N TYR A 32 5.69 6.77 6.15
CA TYR A 32 4.92 7.76 5.38
C TYR A 32 3.43 7.38 5.28
N LYS A 33 3.13 6.12 4.97
CA LYS A 33 1.75 5.61 4.88
C LYS A 33 1.02 5.76 6.23
N ASP A 34 1.70 5.46 7.32
CA ASP A 34 1.13 5.55 8.67
C ASP A 34 0.81 7.00 9.05
N LYS A 35 1.73 7.94 8.76
CA LYS A 35 1.51 9.37 8.99
C LYS A 35 0.31 9.90 8.21
N LEU A 36 0.20 9.52 6.93
CA LEU A 36 -0.90 9.94 6.07
C LEU A 36 -2.23 9.36 6.56
N ASN A 37 -2.27 8.05 6.85
CA ASN A 37 -3.48 7.41 7.37
C ASN A 37 -3.93 8.06 8.68
N GLY A 38 -3.00 8.29 9.61
CA GLY A 38 -3.29 8.95 10.87
C GLY A 38 -3.88 10.34 10.70
N ALA A 39 -3.38 11.13 9.75
CA ALA A 39 -3.94 12.45 9.44
C ALA A 39 -5.36 12.34 8.86
N VAL A 40 -5.59 11.42 7.92
CA VAL A 40 -6.91 11.21 7.30
C VAL A 40 -7.94 10.73 8.32
N VAL A 41 -7.59 9.76 9.16
CA VAL A 41 -8.48 9.24 10.21
C VAL A 41 -8.91 10.35 11.16
N LYS A 42 -7.97 11.22 11.58
CA LYS A 42 -8.29 12.38 12.43
C LYS A 42 -9.32 13.30 11.77
N VAL A 43 -9.13 13.64 10.49
CA VAL A 43 -10.05 14.51 9.75
C VAL A 43 -11.43 13.87 9.63
N LEU A 44 -11.51 12.59 9.27
CA LEU A 44 -12.79 11.87 9.15
C LEU A 44 -13.55 11.73 10.48
N GLN A 45 -12.84 11.81 11.61
CA GLN A 45 -13.46 11.78 12.93
C GLN A 45 -14.00 13.14 13.39
N MET A 46 -13.62 14.24 12.74
CA MET A 46 -14.09 15.58 13.10
C MET A 46 -15.60 15.70 12.90
N PRO A 47 -16.35 16.32 13.85
CA PRO A 47 -17.80 16.46 13.75
C PRO A 47 -18.27 17.16 12.47
N GLU A 48 -17.57 18.23 12.08
CA GLU A 48 -17.87 18.97 10.85
C GLU A 48 -17.72 18.08 9.60
N MET A 49 -16.68 17.25 9.57
CA MET A 49 -16.46 16.34 8.45
C MET A 49 -17.50 15.24 8.41
N LYS A 50 -17.89 14.67 9.57
CA LYS A 50 -19.01 13.72 9.63
C LYS A 50 -20.29 14.31 9.08
N ALA A 51 -20.64 15.53 9.49
CA ALA A 51 -21.82 16.23 8.96
C ALA A 51 -21.74 16.43 7.44
N LYS A 52 -20.56 16.76 6.89
CA LYS A 52 -20.37 16.90 5.43
C LYS A 52 -20.56 15.58 4.67
N PHE A 53 -20.08 14.47 5.21
CA PHE A 53 -20.33 13.14 4.63
C PHE A 53 -21.81 12.76 4.71
N GLU A 54 -22.46 13.01 5.85
CA GLU A 54 -23.88 12.74 6.02
C GLU A 54 -24.73 13.54 5.01
N LEU A 55 -24.40 14.82 4.79
CA LEU A 55 -25.06 15.67 3.78
C LEU A 55 -24.87 15.16 2.35
N SER A 56 -23.79 14.45 2.04
CA SER A 56 -23.58 13.82 0.73
C SER A 56 -24.17 12.41 0.62
N GLY A 57 -24.89 11.95 1.64
CA GLY A 57 -25.48 10.60 1.69
C GLY A 57 -24.45 9.50 1.95
N ALA A 58 -23.29 9.85 2.49
CA ALA A 58 -22.20 8.93 2.80
C ALA A 58 -21.93 8.89 4.31
N ALA A 59 -21.26 7.82 4.76
CA ALA A 59 -20.70 7.73 6.09
C ALA A 59 -19.17 7.68 6.00
N PRO A 60 -18.44 8.44 6.84
CA PRO A 60 -16.99 8.33 6.88
C PRO A 60 -16.59 6.95 7.40
N ALA A 61 -15.70 6.28 6.67
CA ALA A 61 -15.23 4.93 6.97
C ALA A 61 -13.71 4.94 7.20
N PRO A 62 -13.23 5.36 8.37
CA PRO A 62 -11.81 5.29 8.70
C PRO A 62 -11.38 3.83 8.85
N THR A 63 -10.34 3.42 8.13
CA THR A 63 -9.74 2.07 8.18
C THR A 63 -8.23 2.15 8.32
N THR A 64 -7.57 1.02 8.56
CA THR A 64 -6.11 0.93 8.43
C THR A 64 -5.71 0.82 6.95
N PRO A 65 -4.43 1.10 6.59
CA PRO A 65 -3.93 0.87 5.24
C PRO A 65 -4.09 -0.59 4.77
N GLU A 66 -3.89 -1.55 5.66
CA GLU A 66 -3.98 -2.99 5.38
C GLU A 66 -5.43 -3.39 5.10
N GLN A 67 -6.36 -2.88 5.90
CA GLN A 67 -7.79 -3.10 5.69
C GLN A 67 -8.26 -2.50 4.36
N PHE A 68 -7.78 -1.31 4.02
CA PHE A 68 -8.11 -0.69 2.75
C PHE A 68 -7.53 -1.47 1.56
N ALA A 69 -6.27 -1.91 1.64
CA ALA A 69 -5.65 -2.75 0.62
C ALA A 69 -6.40 -4.08 0.44
N ALA A 70 -6.80 -4.72 1.54
CA ALA A 70 -7.60 -5.94 1.50
C ALA A 70 -8.95 -5.73 0.81
N ARG A 71 -9.62 -4.60 1.08
CA ARG A 71 -10.87 -4.23 0.41
C ARG A 71 -10.68 -4.07 -1.10
N ILE A 72 -9.65 -3.37 -1.54
CA ILE A 72 -9.37 -3.20 -2.98
C ILE A 72 -9.14 -4.55 -3.67
N ALA A 73 -8.40 -5.47 -3.04
CA ALA A 73 -8.19 -6.80 -3.60
C ALA A 73 -9.50 -7.62 -3.71
N GLN A 74 -10.38 -7.50 -2.71
CA GLN A 74 -11.70 -8.13 -2.72
C GLN A 74 -12.62 -7.53 -3.78
N GLU A 75 -12.63 -6.20 -3.89
CA GLU A 75 -13.43 -5.48 -4.89
C GLU A 75 -12.94 -5.79 -6.30
N ASP A 76 -11.62 -5.81 -6.55
CA ASP A 76 -11.05 -6.18 -7.84
C ASP A 76 -11.49 -7.58 -8.29
N THR A 77 -11.45 -8.55 -7.37
CA THR A 77 -11.91 -9.92 -7.65
C THR A 77 -13.41 -9.95 -7.98
N SER A 78 -14.22 -9.26 -7.18
CA SER A 78 -15.68 -9.26 -7.29
C SER A 78 -16.13 -8.56 -8.58
N TRP A 79 -15.59 -7.39 -8.87
CA TRP A 79 -15.94 -6.62 -10.05
C TRP A 79 -15.40 -7.24 -11.33
N SER A 80 -14.20 -7.86 -11.29
CA SER A 80 -13.68 -8.64 -12.41
C SER A 80 -14.62 -9.79 -12.80
N LYS A 81 -15.22 -10.47 -11.81
CA LYS A 81 -16.22 -11.51 -12.05
C LYS A 81 -17.47 -10.92 -12.70
N VAL A 82 -18.02 -9.83 -12.13
CA VAL A 82 -19.22 -9.17 -12.67
C VAL A 82 -19.04 -8.74 -14.12
N VAL A 83 -17.90 -8.11 -14.45
CA VAL A 83 -17.60 -7.66 -15.84
C VAL A 83 -17.60 -8.83 -16.82
N ARG A 84 -16.99 -9.97 -16.43
CA ARG A 84 -16.94 -11.17 -17.27
C ARG A 84 -18.32 -11.80 -17.46
N GLU A 85 -19.08 -11.95 -16.37
CA GLU A 85 -20.42 -12.55 -16.41
C GLU A 85 -21.42 -11.70 -17.19
N ALA A 86 -21.32 -10.37 -17.05
CA ALA A 86 -22.19 -9.43 -17.77
C ALA A 86 -21.71 -9.13 -19.20
N ASN A 87 -20.58 -9.71 -19.64
CA ASN A 87 -19.95 -9.45 -20.95
C ASN A 87 -19.77 -7.94 -21.24
N ILE A 88 -19.44 -7.17 -20.21
CA ILE A 88 -19.21 -5.73 -20.32
C ILE A 88 -17.82 -5.50 -20.90
N LYS A 89 -17.73 -4.70 -21.96
CA LYS A 89 -16.47 -4.31 -22.60
C LYS A 89 -16.24 -2.81 -22.40
N GLY A 90 -15.00 -2.42 -22.16
CA GLY A 90 -14.59 -1.02 -22.24
C GLY A 90 -14.84 -0.49 -23.65
N LYS A 91 -15.11 0.81 -23.77
CA LYS A 91 -15.15 1.48 -25.08
C LYS A 91 -13.78 1.51 -25.72
#